data_AF-A0A2R5L8A3-F1
#
_entry.id   AF-A0A2R5L8A3-F1
#
_cell.length_a   1.000
_cell.length_b   1.000
_cell.length_c   1.000
_cell.angle_alpha   90.00
_cell.angle_beta   90.00
_cell.angle_gamma   90.00
#
_symmetry.space_group_name_H-M   'P 1'
#
loop_
_entity.id
_entity.type
_entity.pdbx_description
1 polymer ?
#
loop_
_entity_poly.entity_id
_entity_poly.type
_entity_poly.pdbx_seq_one_letter_code
_entity_poly.pdbx_strand_id
1 'polypeptide(L)'
;LTPVKPWHLITNWEWAVVGSSLLCIELSLVFTIVDLIQTSSDSDNFILGWVNFAATVICAIYTVWSSIAWAHVSGLISYSVQLAGLLADSVISFSNDNTDREDLGRLVLMVILTAICLGTWSYVKSKLDSLIVIDRDHWRQDGVRGGDHRAMTYFLCKSLMFADLQYQVNLVILQVGSNFRISQITLHRHIAPWIVIPVWFLCGLCGMRYENKPAVGISFVCSFGIIGYDIFRLLNVSLNPPRKVYIISTSVSALMGLSVTSVVIILMTRVWRYFGKESHIHRAPPAEHTPLVPIDHRRQHDVSGMRMTTDPGV
;
A
#
# COMPACT_ATOMS: atom_id res chain seq x y z
N LEU A 1 -12.75 -3.53 -12.56
CA LEU A 1 -12.93 -3.07 -11.16
C LEU A 1 -12.34 -4.14 -10.26
N THR A 2 -11.68 -3.79 -9.15
CA THR A 2 -11.43 -4.76 -8.08
C THR A 2 -12.79 -5.25 -7.59
N PRO A 3 -13.03 -6.57 -7.49
CA PRO A 3 -14.27 -7.05 -6.90
C PRO A 3 -14.36 -6.50 -5.47
N VAL A 4 -15.51 -5.92 -5.15
CA VAL A 4 -15.82 -5.39 -3.82
C VAL A 4 -16.38 -6.53 -3.00
N LYS A 5 -15.86 -6.71 -1.79
CA LYS A 5 -16.39 -7.69 -0.84
C LYS A 5 -17.77 -7.20 -0.39
N PRO A 6 -18.84 -8.01 -0.52
CA PRO A 6 -20.13 -7.62 0.02
C PRO A 6 -20.02 -7.48 1.53
N TRP A 7 -20.67 -6.45 2.07
CA TRP A 7 -20.56 -6.02 3.47
C TRP A 7 -20.79 -7.14 4.49
N HIS A 8 -21.70 -8.07 4.20
CA HIS A 8 -22.02 -9.19 5.08
C HIS A 8 -20.91 -10.27 5.16
N LEU A 9 -19.93 -10.27 4.25
CA LEU A 9 -18.79 -11.18 4.29
C LEU A 9 -17.61 -10.63 5.10
N ILE A 10 -17.67 -9.36 5.52
CA ILE A 10 -16.63 -8.76 6.36
C ILE A 10 -16.76 -9.31 7.77
N THR A 11 -15.71 -9.95 8.25
CA THR A 11 -15.69 -10.59 9.58
C THR A 11 -15.60 -9.56 10.69
N ASN A 12 -16.08 -9.90 11.89
CA ASN A 12 -15.99 -9.02 13.06
C ASN A 12 -14.54 -8.63 13.40
N TRP A 13 -13.57 -9.50 13.09
CA TRP A 13 -12.15 -9.22 13.26
C TRP A 13 -11.62 -8.19 12.27
N GLU A 14 -12.01 -8.29 10.98
CA GLU A 14 -11.68 -7.25 9.99
C GLU A 14 -12.26 -5.90 10.40
N TRP A 15 -13.50 -5.88 10.90
CA TRP A 15 -14.12 -4.66 11.45
C TRP A 15 -13.39 -4.10 12.66
N ALA A 16 -12.94 -4.95 13.57
CA ALA A 16 -12.17 -4.52 14.74
C ALA A 16 -10.84 -3.87 14.31
N VAL A 17 -10.12 -4.48 13.35
CA VAL A 17 -8.86 -3.93 12.82
C VAL A 17 -9.08 -2.60 12.10
N VAL A 18 -10.11 -2.52 11.24
CA VAL A 18 -10.43 -1.28 10.52
C VAL A 18 -10.84 -0.18 11.49
N GLY A 19 -11.74 -0.48 12.43
CA GLY A 19 -12.21 0.47 13.44
C GLY A 19 -11.08 0.98 14.33
N SER A 20 -10.23 0.08 14.83
CA SER A 20 -9.07 0.49 15.65
C SER A 20 -8.06 1.32 14.85
N SER A 21 -7.82 0.96 13.58
CA SER A 21 -6.90 1.69 12.72
C SER A 21 -7.43 3.08 12.38
N LEU A 22 -8.71 3.19 12.01
CA LEU A 22 -9.35 4.47 11.74
C LEU A 22 -9.37 5.38 12.97
N LEU A 23 -9.68 4.84 14.14
CA LEU A 23 -9.63 5.61 15.40
C LEU A 23 -8.23 6.19 15.65
N CYS A 24 -7.18 5.38 15.49
CA CYS A 24 -5.81 5.85 15.69
C CYS A 24 -5.40 6.89 14.62
N ILE A 25 -5.85 6.71 13.37
CA ILE A 25 -5.60 7.66 12.27
C ILE A 25 -6.33 8.98 12.51
N GLU A 26 -7.58 8.95 12.98
CA GLU A 26 -8.35 10.15 13.34
C GLU A 26 -7.68 10.91 14.50
N LEU A 27 -7.25 10.21 15.56
CA LEU A 27 -6.53 10.83 16.67
C LEU A 27 -5.21 11.45 16.20
N SER A 28 -4.47 10.77 15.31
CA SER A 28 -3.24 11.32 14.71
C SER A 28 -3.52 12.56 13.85
N LEU A 29 -4.64 12.55 13.11
CA LEU A 29 -5.08 13.69 12.31
C LEU A 29 -5.41 14.88 13.20
N VAL A 30 -6.09 14.66 14.34
CA VAL A 30 -6.40 15.71 15.32
C VAL A 30 -5.11 16.34 15.84
N PHE A 31 -4.13 15.55 16.28
CA PHE A 31 -2.83 16.10 16.71
C PHE A 31 -2.15 16.89 15.59
N THR A 32 -2.19 16.40 14.35
CA THR A 32 -1.58 17.09 13.20
C THR A 32 -2.29 18.40 12.88
N ILE A 33 -3.61 18.48 13.01
CA ILE A 33 -4.38 19.70 12.80
C ILE A 33 -4.07 20.72 13.92
N VAL A 34 -3.99 20.26 15.17
CA VAL A 34 -3.67 21.10 16.32
C VAL A 34 -2.27 21.72 16.15
N ASP A 35 -1.27 20.90 15.82
CA ASP A 35 0.09 21.36 15.51
C ASP A 35 0.09 22.36 14.34
N LEU A 36 -0.60 22.07 13.24
CA LEU A 36 -0.72 22.98 12.09
C LEU A 36 -1.36 24.34 12.42
N ILE A 37 -2.28 24.40 13.39
CA ILE A 37 -2.93 25.65 13.82
C ILE A 37 -2.01 26.47 14.73
N GLN A 38 -1.25 25.81 15.61
CA GLN A 38 -0.37 26.47 16.57
C GLN A 38 0.95 26.93 15.94
N THR A 39 1.39 26.20 14.92
CA THR A 39 2.70 26.36 14.31
C THR A 39 2.70 27.48 13.27
N SER A 40 3.67 28.40 13.37
CA SER A 40 3.84 29.50 12.42
C SER A 40 3.98 28.99 10.98
N SER A 41 3.27 29.61 10.04
CA SER A 41 3.31 29.30 8.61
C SER A 41 4.71 29.33 8.00
N ASP A 42 5.61 30.10 8.62
CA ASP A 42 7.00 30.25 8.18
C ASP A 42 7.95 29.23 8.82
N SER A 43 7.47 28.25 9.59
CA SER A 43 8.29 27.26 10.29
C SER A 43 8.42 25.91 9.53
N ASP A 44 9.44 25.12 9.82
CA ASP A 44 9.62 23.81 9.16
C ASP A 44 8.58 22.79 9.62
N ASN A 45 8.18 22.90 10.88
CA ASN A 45 7.16 22.07 11.51
C ASN A 45 5.82 22.25 10.78
N PHE A 46 5.52 23.45 10.24
CA PHE A 46 4.32 23.67 9.42
C PHE A 46 4.34 22.84 8.13
N ILE A 47 5.47 22.81 7.42
CA ILE A 47 5.62 22.04 6.17
C ILE A 47 5.55 20.54 6.48
N LEU A 48 6.22 20.09 7.54
CA LEU A 48 6.18 18.70 7.99
C LEU A 48 4.77 18.29 8.43
N GLY A 49 4.03 19.20 9.08
CA GLY A 49 2.62 19.03 9.42
C GLY A 49 1.74 18.78 8.20
N TRP A 50 1.96 19.50 7.09
CA TRP A 50 1.25 19.27 5.83
C TRP A 50 1.58 17.92 5.19
N VAL A 51 2.85 17.50 5.23
CA VAL A 51 3.28 16.18 4.74
C VAL A 51 2.61 15.07 5.57
N ASN A 52 2.65 15.20 6.89
CA ASN A 52 1.99 14.26 7.81
C ASN A 52 0.48 14.24 7.62
N PHE A 53 -0.14 15.39 7.41
CA PHE A 53 -1.58 15.50 7.14
C PHE A 53 -1.95 14.75 5.86
N ALA A 54 -1.28 15.04 4.75
CA ALA A 54 -1.52 14.37 3.46
C ALA A 54 -1.31 12.85 3.58
N ALA A 55 -0.22 12.43 4.22
CA ALA A 55 0.09 11.03 4.41
C ALA A 55 -0.94 10.31 5.31
N THR A 56 -1.44 10.97 6.35
CA THR A 56 -2.45 10.43 7.27
C THR A 56 -3.80 10.26 6.57
N VAL A 57 -4.24 11.25 5.77
CA VAL A 57 -5.48 11.16 4.98
C VAL A 57 -5.41 10.01 3.97
N ILE A 58 -4.29 9.88 3.27
CA ILE A 58 -4.10 8.81 2.30
C ILE A 58 -4.11 7.45 3.02
N CYS A 59 -3.41 7.32 4.16
CA CYS A 59 -3.42 6.12 5.00
C CYS A 59 -4.84 5.70 5.43
N ALA A 60 -5.70 6.66 5.78
CA ALA A 60 -7.12 6.41 6.08
C ALA A 60 -7.85 5.77 4.89
N ILE A 61 -7.68 6.35 3.69
CA ILE A 61 -8.28 5.84 2.46
C ILE A 61 -7.83 4.40 2.18
N TYR A 62 -6.54 4.09 2.34
CA TYR A 62 -6.04 2.72 2.16
C TYR A 62 -6.54 1.75 3.21
N THR A 63 -6.68 2.18 4.46
CA THR A 63 -7.25 1.37 5.54
C THR A 63 -8.66 0.92 5.16
N VAL A 64 -9.51 1.87 4.74
CA VAL A 64 -10.87 1.56 4.27
C VAL A 64 -10.84 0.69 3.01
N TRP A 65 -10.05 1.07 2.01
CA TRP A 65 -10.00 0.37 0.73
C TRP A 65 -9.49 -1.08 0.85
N SER A 66 -8.48 -1.31 1.69
CA SER A 66 -7.90 -2.64 1.93
C SER A 66 -8.86 -3.59 2.64
N SER A 67 -9.86 -3.07 3.36
CA SER A 67 -10.90 -3.87 4.02
C SER A 67 -12.05 -4.24 3.09
N ILE A 68 -12.33 -3.39 2.11
CA ILE A 68 -13.47 -3.55 1.18
C ILE A 68 -13.07 -4.31 -0.08
N ALA A 69 -11.82 -4.19 -0.53
CA ALA A 69 -11.35 -4.86 -1.75
C ALA A 69 -10.82 -6.27 -1.47
N TRP A 70 -11.20 -7.25 -2.30
CA TRP A 70 -10.70 -8.64 -2.21
C TRP A 70 -9.18 -8.77 -2.38
N ALA A 71 -8.48 -7.73 -2.85
CA ALA A 71 -7.02 -7.69 -2.98
C ALA A 71 -6.32 -7.39 -1.64
N HIS A 72 -6.62 -8.18 -0.60
CA HIS A 72 -6.16 -7.95 0.78
C HIS A 72 -4.64 -7.80 0.88
N VAL A 73 -3.87 -8.62 0.16
CA VAL A 73 -2.40 -8.63 0.29
C VAL A 73 -1.76 -7.38 -0.32
N SER A 74 -2.19 -6.94 -1.51
CA SER A 74 -1.60 -5.75 -2.13
C SER A 74 -2.01 -4.46 -1.42
N GLY A 75 -3.26 -4.39 -0.92
CA GLY A 75 -3.73 -3.30 -0.07
C GLY A 75 -2.95 -3.22 1.25
N LEU A 76 -2.72 -4.37 1.89
CA LEU A 76 -1.97 -4.47 3.14
C LEU A 76 -0.49 -4.10 2.95
N ILE A 77 0.14 -4.48 1.84
CA ILE A 77 1.51 -4.06 1.50
C ILE A 77 1.58 -2.54 1.34
N SER A 78 0.68 -1.93 0.56
CA SER A 78 0.67 -0.47 0.40
C SER A 78 0.42 0.26 1.72
N TYR A 79 -0.52 -0.23 2.52
CA TYR A 79 -0.79 0.30 3.86
C TYR A 79 0.46 0.22 4.76
N SER A 80 1.16 -0.92 4.75
CA SER A 80 2.39 -1.13 5.53
C SER A 80 3.51 -0.18 5.11
N VAL A 81 3.67 0.02 3.80
CA VAL A 81 4.67 0.95 3.24
C VAL A 81 4.37 2.38 3.68
N GLN A 82 3.11 2.82 3.58
CA GLN A 82 2.72 4.17 4.01
C GLN A 82 2.87 4.38 5.52
N LEU A 83 2.48 3.38 6.30
CA LEU A 83 2.62 3.42 7.75
C LEU A 83 4.09 3.49 8.17
N ALA A 84 4.99 2.80 7.47
CA ALA A 84 6.43 2.91 7.70
C ALA A 84 6.96 4.32 7.40
N GLY A 85 6.44 4.98 6.35
CA GLY A 85 6.74 6.39 6.06
C GLY A 85 6.27 7.33 7.17
N LEU A 86 5.00 7.23 7.57
CA LEU A 86 4.43 8.03 8.66
C LEU A 86 5.16 7.83 10.00
N LEU A 87 5.54 6.59 10.29
CA LEU A 87 6.32 6.26 11.48
C LEU A 87 7.71 6.93 11.41
N ALA A 88 8.39 6.86 10.27
CA ALA A 88 9.68 7.51 10.09
C ALA A 88 9.57 9.03 10.28
N ASP A 89 8.58 9.69 9.65
CA ASP A 89 8.36 11.13 9.80
C ASP A 89 8.02 11.51 11.24
N SER A 90 7.23 10.69 11.96
CA SER A 90 6.90 10.93 13.38
C SER A 90 8.11 10.77 14.29
N VAL A 91 8.99 9.79 14.03
CA VAL A 91 10.26 9.62 14.76
C VAL A 91 11.17 10.83 14.53
N ILE A 92 11.24 11.32 13.28
CA ILE A 92 12.06 12.49 12.93
C ILE A 92 11.56 13.74 13.64
N SER A 93 10.24 13.97 13.64
CA SER A 93 9.63 15.13 14.31
C SER A 93 9.93 15.13 15.80
N PHE A 94 9.63 14.01 16.48
CA PHE A 94 9.91 13.87 17.91
C PHE A 94 11.40 14.02 18.22
N SER A 95 12.29 13.38 17.45
CA SER A 95 13.74 13.50 17.66
C SER A 95 14.26 14.94 17.52
N ASN A 96 13.55 15.80 16.78
CA ASN A 96 13.93 17.19 16.61
C ASN A 96 13.41 18.08 17.75
N ASP A 97 12.23 17.77 18.30
CA ASP A 97 11.66 18.45 19.47
C ASP A 97 11.10 17.46 20.50
N ASN A 98 12.02 16.87 21.28
CA ASN A 98 11.66 15.87 22.30
C ASN A 98 10.78 16.42 23.44
N THR A 99 10.60 17.73 23.51
CA THR A 99 9.77 18.41 24.51
C THR A 99 8.31 18.56 24.09
N ASP A 100 8.02 18.40 22.79
CA ASP A 100 6.67 18.51 22.28
C ASP A 100 5.84 17.25 22.58
N ARG A 101 4.75 17.45 23.33
CA ARG A 101 3.82 16.39 23.73
C ARG A 101 2.95 15.92 22.57
N GLU A 102 2.68 16.78 21.60
CA GLU A 102 1.86 16.45 20.43
C GLU A 102 2.61 15.49 19.51
N ASP A 103 3.90 15.75 19.29
CA ASP A 103 4.82 14.87 18.56
C ASP A 103 5.00 13.50 19.23
N LEU A 104 5.15 13.49 20.56
CA LEU A 104 5.19 12.25 21.32
C LEU A 104 3.88 11.45 21.18
N GLY A 105 2.73 12.14 21.27
CA GLY A 105 1.41 11.52 21.10
C GLY A 105 1.24 10.89 19.72
N ARG A 106 1.63 11.61 18.66
CA ARG A 106 1.63 11.11 17.28
C ARG A 106 2.54 9.89 17.12
N LEU A 107 3.75 9.93 17.66
CA LEU A 107 4.68 8.80 17.62
C LEU A 107 4.10 7.55 18.30
N VAL A 108 3.52 7.69 19.49
CA VAL A 108 2.88 6.57 20.21
C VAL A 108 1.74 5.98 19.39
N LEU A 109 0.89 6.82 18.78
CA LEU A 109 -0.20 6.35 17.90
C LEU A 109 0.34 5.58 16.69
N MET A 110 1.42 6.06 16.05
CA MET A 110 2.04 5.37 14.91
C MET A 110 2.65 4.03 15.30
N VAL A 111 3.25 3.93 16.49
CA VAL A 111 3.74 2.66 17.05
C VAL A 111 2.58 1.67 17.28
N ILE A 112 1.47 2.13 17.86
CA ILE A 112 0.27 1.31 18.06
C ILE A 112 -0.28 0.83 16.71
N LEU A 113 -0.42 1.72 15.73
CA LEU A 113 -0.85 1.37 14.37
C LEU A 113 0.08 0.34 13.73
N THR A 114 1.39 0.49 13.92
CA THR A 114 2.38 -0.47 13.39
C THR A 114 2.21 -1.84 14.04
N ALA A 115 1.97 -1.90 15.34
CA ALA A 115 1.68 -3.15 16.05
C ALA A 115 0.39 -3.81 15.53
N ILE A 116 -0.67 -3.03 15.31
CA ILE A 116 -1.94 -3.51 14.71
C ILE A 116 -1.69 -4.06 13.30
N CYS A 117 -0.90 -3.35 12.49
CA CYS A 117 -0.54 -3.77 11.13
C CYS A 117 0.23 -5.10 11.13
N LEU A 118 1.26 -5.24 11.98
CA LEU A 118 2.04 -6.47 12.13
C LEU A 118 1.20 -7.63 12.68
N GLY A 119 0.27 -7.35 13.62
CA GLY A 119 -0.69 -8.32 14.13
C GLY A 119 -1.60 -8.84 13.01
N THR A 120 -2.17 -7.91 12.23
CA THR A 120 -2.99 -8.24 11.05
C THR A 120 -2.19 -9.04 10.03
N TRP A 121 -0.94 -8.66 9.75
CA TRP A 121 -0.05 -9.40 8.84
C TRP A 121 0.20 -10.82 9.31
N SER A 122 0.50 -11.00 10.60
CA SER A 122 0.76 -12.32 11.19
C SER A 122 -0.49 -13.20 11.16
N TYR A 123 -1.66 -12.62 11.41
CA TYR A 123 -2.93 -13.32 11.31
C TYR A 123 -3.27 -13.72 9.88
N VAL A 124 -3.17 -12.77 8.93
CA VAL A 124 -3.40 -13.02 7.50
C VAL A 124 -2.44 -14.09 7.03
N LYS A 125 -1.15 -14.00 7.35
CA LYS A 125 -0.15 -15.01 7.00
C LYS A 125 -0.49 -16.38 7.59
N SER A 126 -0.87 -16.46 8.87
CA SER A 126 -1.25 -17.73 9.51
C SER A 126 -2.45 -18.38 8.83
N LYS A 127 -3.47 -17.60 8.48
CA LYS A 127 -4.63 -18.09 7.74
C LYS A 127 -4.30 -18.42 6.29
N LEU A 128 -3.50 -17.59 5.62
CA LEU A 128 -3.06 -17.79 4.25
C LEU A 128 -2.18 -19.04 4.16
N ASP A 129 -1.24 -19.27 5.08
CA ASP A 129 -0.41 -20.47 5.13
C ASP A 129 -1.27 -21.72 5.41
N SER A 130 -2.31 -21.62 6.26
CA SER A 130 -3.24 -22.74 6.49
C SER A 130 -4.10 -23.08 5.28
N LEU A 131 -4.52 -22.07 4.51
CA LEU A 131 -5.27 -22.23 3.27
C LEU A 131 -4.36 -22.69 2.12
N ILE A 132 -3.15 -22.13 2.01
CA ILE A 132 -2.13 -22.50 1.03
C ILE A 132 -1.69 -23.94 1.23
N VAL A 133 -1.63 -24.49 2.44
CA VAL A 133 -1.30 -25.92 2.64
C VAL A 133 -2.41 -26.82 2.07
N ILE A 134 -3.69 -26.46 2.28
CA ILE A 134 -4.84 -27.23 1.78
C ILE A 134 -5.01 -27.05 0.26
N ASP A 135 -4.81 -25.84 -0.25
CA ASP A 135 -4.82 -25.52 -1.68
C ASP A 135 -3.61 -26.12 -2.40
N ARG A 136 -2.40 -26.03 -1.86
CA ARG A 136 -1.20 -26.56 -2.55
C ARG A 136 -1.32 -28.05 -2.86
N ASP A 137 -2.10 -28.80 -2.08
CA ASP A 137 -2.40 -30.20 -2.32
C ASP A 137 -3.55 -30.43 -3.33
N HIS A 138 -4.58 -29.58 -3.37
CA HIS A 138 -5.63 -29.62 -4.41
C HIS A 138 -5.13 -29.09 -5.78
N TRP A 139 -4.32 -28.03 -5.79
CA TRP A 139 -3.84 -27.34 -7.00
C TRP A 139 -2.68 -28.06 -7.70
N ARG A 140 -2.09 -29.07 -7.04
CA ARG A 140 -1.15 -30.00 -7.68
C ARG A 140 -1.84 -30.98 -8.62
N GLN A 141 -3.16 -31.15 -8.50
CA GLN A 141 -3.96 -32.06 -9.33
C GLN A 141 -4.54 -31.39 -10.59
N ASP A 142 -4.87 -30.09 -10.57
CA ASP A 142 -5.64 -29.47 -11.67
C ASP A 142 -4.85 -28.67 -12.73
N GLY A 143 -3.53 -28.51 -12.61
CA GLY A 143 -2.70 -27.93 -13.69
C GLY A 143 -2.96 -26.45 -14.07
N VAL A 144 -3.87 -25.74 -13.40
CA VAL A 144 -4.22 -24.32 -13.65
C VAL A 144 -3.20 -23.37 -13.01
N ARG A 145 -1.96 -23.39 -13.52
CA ARG A 145 -0.81 -22.68 -12.92
C ARG A 145 -0.65 -21.20 -13.34
N GLY A 146 -1.47 -20.68 -14.26
CA GLY A 146 -1.15 -19.46 -15.01
C GLY A 146 -1.91 -18.17 -14.62
N GLY A 147 -3.09 -18.26 -13.99
CA GLY A 147 -3.99 -17.12 -13.78
C GLY A 147 -3.63 -16.24 -12.58
N ASP A 148 -3.34 -16.85 -11.43
CA ASP A 148 -3.25 -16.12 -10.15
C ASP A 148 -2.02 -15.24 -10.03
N HIS A 149 -0.88 -15.66 -10.59
CA HIS A 149 0.35 -14.88 -10.55
C HIS A 149 0.23 -13.58 -11.35
N ARG A 150 -0.56 -13.59 -12.45
CA ARG A 150 -0.77 -12.41 -13.30
C ARG A 150 -1.67 -11.40 -12.60
N ALA A 151 -2.78 -11.87 -12.05
CA ALA A 151 -3.71 -11.02 -11.29
C ALA A 151 -3.01 -10.39 -10.07
N MET A 152 -2.24 -11.18 -9.31
CA MET A 152 -1.46 -10.69 -8.17
C MET A 152 -0.42 -9.65 -8.59
N THR A 153 0.30 -9.88 -9.70
CA THR A 153 1.28 -8.90 -10.21
C THR A 153 0.60 -7.58 -10.61
N TYR A 154 -0.56 -7.64 -11.27
CA TYR A 154 -1.35 -6.45 -11.62
C TYR A 154 -1.80 -5.68 -10.38
N PHE A 155 -2.39 -6.38 -9.39
CA PHE A 155 -2.87 -5.74 -8.16
C PHE A 155 -1.72 -5.15 -7.35
N LEU A 156 -0.60 -5.86 -7.22
CA LEU A 156 0.59 -5.35 -6.55
C LEU A 156 1.16 -4.12 -7.27
N CYS A 157 1.28 -4.17 -8.60
CA CYS A 157 1.77 -3.04 -9.39
C CYS A 157 0.86 -1.82 -9.21
N LYS A 158 -0.45 -2.01 -9.32
CA LYS A 158 -1.45 -0.96 -9.10
C LYS A 158 -1.33 -0.38 -7.70
N SER A 159 -1.31 -1.22 -6.66
CA SER A 159 -1.19 -0.82 -5.26
C SER A 159 0.10 -0.05 -4.96
N LEU A 160 1.23 -0.49 -5.51
CA LEU A 160 2.51 0.19 -5.34
C LEU A 160 2.59 1.52 -6.10
N MET A 161 2.02 1.62 -7.31
CA MET A 161 1.93 2.92 -8.01
C MET A 161 1.20 3.99 -7.18
N PHE A 162 0.21 3.52 -6.46
CA PHE A 162 -0.68 4.29 -5.60
C PHE A 162 0.03 4.73 -4.31
N ALA A 163 0.90 3.89 -3.75
CA ALA A 163 1.81 4.26 -2.66
C ALA A 163 2.93 5.20 -3.13
N ASP A 164 3.49 4.98 -4.31
CA ASP A 164 4.52 5.83 -4.91
C ASP A 164 3.98 7.25 -5.16
N LEU A 165 2.75 7.36 -5.69
CA LEU A 165 2.07 8.65 -5.89
C LEU A 165 2.05 9.49 -4.61
N GLN A 166 1.87 8.88 -3.44
CA GLN A 166 1.90 9.59 -2.16
C GLN A 166 3.30 10.12 -1.83
N TYR A 167 4.36 9.32 -1.99
CA TYR A 167 5.72 9.80 -1.76
C TYR A 167 6.09 10.94 -2.70
N GLN A 168 5.66 10.84 -3.96
CA GLN A 168 5.86 11.89 -4.95
C GLN A 168 5.12 13.17 -4.58
N VAL A 169 3.87 13.07 -4.10
CA VAL A 169 3.12 14.23 -3.57
C VAL A 169 3.83 14.83 -2.34
N ASN A 170 4.31 14.02 -1.42
CA ASN A 170 5.05 14.47 -0.23
C ASN A 170 6.34 15.23 -0.62
N LEU A 171 7.11 14.72 -1.57
CA LEU A 171 8.30 15.40 -2.10
C LEU A 171 7.99 16.74 -2.74
N VAL A 172 6.87 16.83 -3.46
CA VAL A 172 6.40 18.08 -4.07
C VAL A 172 5.97 19.09 -3.00
N ILE A 173 5.26 18.66 -1.94
CA ILE A 173 4.89 19.52 -0.80
C ILE A 173 6.16 20.06 -0.11
N LEU A 174 7.13 19.19 0.18
CA LEU A 174 8.42 19.57 0.73
C LEU A 174 9.14 20.58 -0.17
N GLN A 175 9.08 20.42 -1.50
CA GLN A 175 9.69 21.37 -2.43
C GLN A 175 9.03 22.75 -2.40
N VAL A 176 7.69 22.81 -2.33
CA VAL A 176 6.97 24.09 -2.25
C VAL A 176 7.34 24.81 -0.95
N GLY A 177 7.38 24.10 0.16
CA GLY A 177 7.72 24.67 1.47
C GLY A 177 9.13 25.25 1.58
N SER A 178 10.16 24.60 1.00
CA SER A 178 11.54 25.12 1.08
C SER A 178 11.78 26.39 0.26
N ASN A 179 11.08 26.53 -0.87
CA ASN A 179 11.32 27.62 -1.82
C ASN A 179 10.56 28.90 -1.45
N PHE A 180 9.52 28.85 -0.62
CA PHE A 180 8.94 30.07 -0.01
C PHE A 180 9.99 30.86 0.78
N ARG A 181 11.04 30.19 1.28
CA ARG A 181 12.15 30.82 2.01
C ARG A 181 13.37 31.15 1.15
N ILE A 182 13.48 30.57 -0.05
CA ILE A 182 14.62 30.76 -0.95
C ILE A 182 14.10 31.40 -2.23
N SER A 183 14.03 32.73 -2.20
CA SER A 183 13.85 33.58 -3.37
C SER A 183 14.73 33.10 -4.52
N GLN A 184 14.11 32.90 -5.69
CA GLN A 184 14.70 32.53 -6.99
C GLN A 184 15.08 31.05 -7.23
N ILE A 185 14.07 30.17 -7.29
CA ILE A 185 14.16 28.98 -8.15
C ILE A 185 12.95 28.93 -9.09
N THR A 186 13.26 29.20 -10.35
CA THR A 186 12.48 29.05 -11.58
C THR A 186 11.23 28.15 -11.53
N LEU A 187 10.07 28.76 -11.81
CA LEU A 187 8.72 28.19 -11.95
C LEU A 187 8.68 26.85 -12.73
N HIS A 188 9.55 26.66 -13.73
CA HIS A 188 9.60 25.45 -14.55
C HIS A 188 9.93 24.17 -13.75
N ARG A 189 10.69 24.27 -12.65
CA ARG A 189 11.04 23.11 -11.80
C ARG A 189 9.86 22.62 -10.96
N HIS A 190 8.79 23.40 -10.87
CA HIS A 190 7.56 23.01 -10.18
C HIS A 190 6.54 22.39 -11.14
N ILE A 191 6.45 22.92 -12.36
CA ILE A 191 5.43 22.47 -13.34
C ILE A 191 5.71 21.05 -13.84
N ALA A 192 6.99 20.69 -14.04
CA ALA A 192 7.34 19.39 -14.61
C ALA A 192 6.88 18.20 -13.73
N PRO A 193 7.13 18.14 -12.41
CA PRO A 193 6.60 17.08 -11.55
C PRO A 193 5.06 17.00 -11.59
N TRP A 194 4.37 18.13 -11.55
CA TRP A 194 2.90 18.20 -11.59
C TRP A 194 2.28 17.66 -12.88
N ILE A 195 3.04 17.60 -13.98
CA ILE A 195 2.58 17.01 -15.23
C ILE A 195 3.03 15.55 -15.34
N VAL A 196 4.30 15.28 -15.02
CA VAL A 196 4.91 13.95 -15.18
C VAL A 196 4.25 12.93 -14.26
N ILE A 197 3.96 13.28 -13.01
CA ILE A 197 3.37 12.36 -12.02
C ILE A 197 1.95 11.93 -12.44
N PRO A 198 1.01 12.82 -12.78
CA PRO A 198 -0.31 12.41 -13.26
C PRO A 198 -0.27 11.62 -14.58
N VAL A 199 0.60 12.00 -15.53
CA VAL A 199 0.75 11.27 -16.80
C VAL A 199 1.26 9.86 -16.53
N TRP A 200 2.32 9.72 -15.72
CA TRP A 200 2.85 8.43 -15.28
C TRP A 200 1.75 7.55 -14.68
N PHE A 201 0.98 8.11 -13.75
CA PHE A 201 -0.04 7.40 -13.00
C PHE A 201 -1.22 6.98 -13.89
N LEU A 202 -1.80 7.92 -14.64
CA LEU A 202 -2.95 7.67 -15.51
C LEU A 202 -2.58 6.72 -16.65
N CYS A 203 -1.44 6.94 -17.32
CA CYS A 203 -0.99 6.05 -18.39
C CYS A 203 -0.66 4.65 -17.87
N GLY A 204 -0.09 4.52 -16.67
CA GLY A 204 0.18 3.22 -16.06
C GLY A 204 -1.11 2.48 -15.70
N LEU A 205 -2.07 3.14 -15.05
CA LEU A 205 -3.36 2.53 -14.70
C LEU A 205 -4.19 2.16 -15.94
N CYS A 206 -4.35 3.09 -16.89
CA CYS A 206 -5.07 2.85 -18.12
C CYS A 206 -4.36 1.81 -18.99
N GLY A 207 -3.04 1.90 -19.10
CA GLY A 207 -2.23 0.94 -19.85
C GLY A 207 -2.38 -0.47 -19.33
N MET A 208 -2.31 -0.67 -18.01
CA MET A 208 -2.53 -1.98 -17.41
C MET A 208 -3.99 -2.44 -17.50
N ARG A 209 -4.96 -1.53 -17.37
CA ARG A 209 -6.40 -1.87 -17.41
C ARG A 209 -6.87 -2.30 -18.80
N TYR A 210 -6.40 -1.61 -19.84
CA TYR A 210 -6.82 -1.84 -21.22
C TYR A 210 -5.80 -2.67 -22.02
N GLU A 211 -4.79 -3.25 -21.34
CA GLU A 211 -3.64 -3.93 -21.96
C GLU A 211 -2.97 -3.09 -23.08
N ASN A 212 -3.01 -1.77 -22.95
CA ASN A 212 -2.51 -0.83 -23.93
C ASN A 212 -0.99 -0.64 -23.74
N LYS A 213 -0.21 -1.37 -24.55
CA LYS A 213 1.26 -1.31 -24.60
C LYS A 213 1.79 0.13 -24.70
N PRO A 214 1.40 0.96 -25.69
CA PRO A 214 1.81 2.36 -25.75
C PRO A 214 1.65 3.14 -24.44
N ALA A 215 0.50 3.01 -23.76
CA ALA A 215 0.24 3.71 -22.50
C ALA A 215 1.15 3.23 -21.37
N VAL A 216 1.40 1.92 -21.23
CA VAL A 216 2.40 1.43 -20.28
C VAL A 216 3.80 1.90 -20.65
N GLY A 217 4.09 2.10 -21.95
CA GLY A 217 5.40 2.54 -22.43
C GLY A 217 5.67 3.98 -22.04
N ILE A 218 4.67 4.85 -22.17
CA ILE A 218 4.71 6.22 -21.66
C ILE A 218 4.94 6.22 -20.15
N SER A 219 4.19 5.41 -19.40
CA SER A 219 4.38 5.30 -17.94
C SER A 219 5.80 4.82 -17.58
N PHE A 220 6.36 3.86 -18.32
CA PHE A 220 7.73 3.40 -18.12
C PHE A 220 8.75 4.53 -18.34
N VAL A 221 8.61 5.30 -19.42
CA VAL A 221 9.47 6.47 -19.70
C VAL A 221 9.34 7.52 -18.59
N CYS A 222 8.11 7.84 -18.17
CA CYS A 222 7.89 8.78 -17.08
C CYS A 222 8.51 8.30 -15.75
N SER A 223 8.60 6.99 -15.52
CA SER A 223 9.21 6.43 -14.31
C SER A 223 10.70 6.80 -14.19
N PHE A 224 11.44 6.88 -15.31
CA PHE A 224 12.81 7.40 -15.29
C PHE A 224 12.87 8.89 -14.97
N GLY A 225 11.88 9.66 -15.42
CA GLY A 225 11.73 11.06 -15.05
C GLY A 225 11.51 11.24 -13.54
N ILE A 226 10.69 10.37 -12.94
CA ILE A 226 10.46 10.32 -11.49
C ILE A 226 11.75 9.97 -10.74
N ILE A 227 12.45 8.90 -11.14
CA ILE A 227 13.75 8.53 -10.54
C ILE A 227 14.75 9.68 -10.65
N GLY A 228 14.84 10.32 -11.82
CA GLY A 228 15.71 11.47 -12.03
C GLY A 228 15.35 12.66 -11.13
N TYR A 229 14.05 12.90 -10.92
CA TYR A 229 13.56 13.91 -9.99
C TYR A 229 13.96 13.59 -8.55
N ASP A 230 13.74 12.37 -8.07
CA ASP A 230 14.09 11.96 -6.70
C ASP A 230 15.61 12.09 -6.44
N ILE A 231 16.44 11.64 -7.39
CA ILE A 231 17.91 11.80 -7.33
C ILE A 231 18.29 13.28 -7.32
N PHE A 232 17.70 14.08 -8.21
CA PHE A 232 17.94 15.52 -8.26
C PHE A 232 17.59 16.18 -6.92
N ARG A 233 16.50 15.77 -6.28
CA ARG A 233 16.08 16.30 -4.97
C ARG A 233 17.06 15.91 -3.87
N LEU A 234 17.48 14.64 -3.82
CA LEU A 234 18.54 14.19 -2.89
C LEU A 234 19.83 14.99 -3.07
N LEU A 235 20.29 15.17 -4.31
CA LEU A 235 21.48 15.95 -4.61
C LEU A 235 21.32 17.43 -4.23
N ASN A 236 20.16 18.03 -4.52
CA ASN A 236 19.92 19.43 -4.19
C ASN A 236 19.93 19.68 -2.68
N VAL A 237 19.36 18.75 -1.89
CA VAL A 237 19.40 18.79 -0.43
C VAL A 237 20.82 18.58 0.10
N SER A 238 21.62 17.71 -0.54
CA SER A 238 23.02 17.48 -0.15
C SER A 238 23.93 18.66 -0.48
N LEU A 239 23.69 19.35 -1.60
CA LEU A 239 24.53 20.45 -2.08
C LEU A 239 24.16 21.81 -1.47
N ASN A 240 22.88 22.01 -1.16
CA ASN A 240 22.36 23.23 -0.55
C ASN A 240 21.66 22.88 0.77
N PRO A 241 22.40 22.47 1.82
CA PRO A 241 21.82 21.89 3.02
C PRO A 241 20.87 22.89 3.69
N PRO A 242 19.55 22.62 3.67
CA PRO A 242 18.59 23.38 4.45
C PRO A 242 18.67 22.90 5.92
N ARG A 243 17.68 23.26 6.74
CA ARG A 243 17.58 22.79 8.12
C ARG A 243 17.50 21.25 8.18
N LYS A 244 18.06 20.68 9.26
CA LYS A 244 18.27 19.21 9.42
C LYS A 244 16.99 18.39 9.22
N VAL A 245 15.86 18.85 9.74
CA VAL A 245 14.55 18.18 9.60
C VAL A 245 14.16 18.00 8.14
N TYR A 246 14.34 19.05 7.34
CA TYR A 246 14.04 19.03 5.92
C TYR A 246 14.93 18.03 5.16
N ILE A 247 16.22 17.98 5.51
CA ILE A 247 17.17 17.03 4.92
C ILE A 247 16.67 15.61 5.14
N ILE A 248 16.31 15.28 6.38
CA ILE A 248 15.95 13.91 6.74
C ILE A 248 14.60 13.53 6.11
N SER A 249 13.56 14.36 6.23
CA SER A 249 12.23 14.04 5.66
C SER A 249 12.26 13.96 4.12
N THR A 250 13.00 14.86 3.45
CA THR A 250 13.20 14.78 2.00
C THR A 250 13.97 13.52 1.62
N SER A 251 15.00 13.15 2.39
CA SER A 251 15.79 11.95 2.13
C SER A 251 14.96 10.67 2.29
N VAL A 252 14.16 10.57 3.36
CA VAL A 252 13.26 9.43 3.59
C VAL A 252 12.23 9.33 2.46
N SER A 253 11.56 10.43 2.12
CA SER A 253 10.55 10.43 1.05
C SER A 253 11.15 10.05 -0.31
N ALA A 254 12.34 10.56 -0.65
CA ALA A 254 13.02 10.26 -1.91
C ALA A 254 13.53 8.82 -1.96
N LEU A 255 14.11 8.30 -0.88
CA LEU A 255 14.58 6.91 -0.83
C LEU A 255 13.41 5.92 -0.89
N MET A 256 12.32 6.19 -0.19
CA MET A 256 11.11 5.38 -0.25
C MET A 256 10.50 5.45 -1.65
N GLY A 257 10.34 6.63 -2.23
CA GLY A 257 9.89 6.83 -3.62
C GLY A 257 10.73 6.01 -4.61
N LEU A 258 12.05 6.22 -4.62
CA LEU A 258 12.98 5.46 -5.48
C LEU A 258 12.83 3.95 -5.34
N SER A 259 12.71 3.45 -4.11
CA SER A 259 12.54 2.02 -3.86
C SER A 259 11.23 1.49 -4.44
N VAL A 260 10.13 2.21 -4.25
CA VAL A 260 8.80 1.81 -4.74
C VAL A 260 8.73 1.94 -6.25
N THR A 261 9.18 3.06 -6.85
CA THR A 261 9.23 3.24 -8.30
C THR A 261 10.06 2.15 -8.97
N SER A 262 11.20 1.76 -8.39
CA SER A 262 12.02 0.66 -8.91
C SER A 262 11.27 -0.67 -8.94
N VAL A 263 10.52 -0.98 -7.86
CA VAL A 263 9.67 -2.19 -7.82
C VAL A 263 8.53 -2.08 -8.84
N VAL A 264 7.89 -0.92 -8.98
CA VAL A 264 6.83 -0.69 -9.98
C VAL A 264 7.36 -0.92 -11.39
N ILE A 265 8.55 -0.43 -11.74
CA ILE A 265 9.18 -0.66 -13.06
C ILE A 265 9.34 -2.16 -13.33
N ILE A 266 9.82 -2.92 -12.34
CA ILE A 266 9.99 -4.38 -12.44
C ILE A 266 8.63 -5.05 -12.66
N LEU A 267 7.61 -4.67 -11.88
CA LEU A 267 6.27 -5.25 -11.98
C LEU A 267 5.58 -4.88 -13.30
N MET A 268 5.69 -3.63 -13.75
CA MET A 268 5.19 -3.18 -15.06
C MET A 268 5.82 -3.97 -16.19
N THR A 269 7.12 -4.25 -16.13
CA THR A 269 7.82 -5.10 -17.11
C THR A 269 7.23 -6.51 -17.14
N ARG A 270 6.88 -7.07 -15.97
CA ARG A 270 6.21 -8.37 -15.88
C ARG A 270 4.79 -8.31 -16.46
N VAL A 271 4.01 -7.28 -16.11
CA VAL A 271 2.66 -7.07 -16.64
C VAL A 271 2.68 -6.93 -18.17
N TRP A 272 3.63 -6.17 -18.71
CA TRP A 272 3.81 -6.00 -20.16
C TRP A 272 4.01 -7.33 -20.89
N ARG A 273 4.80 -8.24 -20.31
CA ARG A 273 5.07 -9.57 -20.90
C ARG A 273 3.85 -10.49 -20.89
N TYR A 274 2.80 -10.14 -20.14
CA TYR A 274 1.54 -10.87 -20.07
C TYR A 274 0.48 -10.36 -21.03
N PHE A 275 0.62 -9.15 -21.59
CA PHE A 275 -0.35 -8.60 -22.53
C PHE A 275 -0.53 -9.48 -23.78
N GLY A 276 -1.79 -9.77 -24.11
CA GLY A 276 -2.16 -10.59 -25.26
C GLY A 276 -1.95 -12.11 -25.11
N LYS A 277 -1.51 -12.61 -23.95
CA LYS A 277 -1.46 -14.05 -23.66
C LYS A 277 -2.76 -14.45 -22.95
N GLU A 278 -3.76 -14.92 -23.70
CA GLU A 278 -5.08 -15.44 -23.24
C GLU A 278 -5.59 -14.88 -21.89
N SER A 279 -6.42 -13.86 -22.03
CA SER A 279 -7.05 -13.06 -20.99
C SER A 279 -8.30 -13.74 -20.41
N HIS A 280 -8.14 -14.61 -19.42
CA HIS A 280 -9.28 -15.03 -18.57
C HIS A 280 -9.66 -13.99 -17.48
N ILE A 281 -8.90 -12.91 -17.32
CA ILE A 281 -9.16 -11.88 -16.29
C ILE A 281 -10.42 -11.02 -16.63
N HIS A 282 -10.96 -11.13 -17.86
CA HIS A 282 -12.16 -10.40 -18.29
C HIS A 282 -13.32 -11.28 -18.83
N ARG A 283 -13.31 -12.59 -18.58
CA ARG A 283 -14.37 -13.50 -19.07
C ARG A 283 -15.11 -14.34 -18.01
N ALA A 284 -14.99 -14.02 -16.73
CA ALA A 284 -15.97 -14.51 -15.76
C ALA A 284 -17.11 -13.48 -15.66
N PRO A 285 -18.30 -13.71 -16.24
CA PRO A 285 -19.51 -13.15 -15.64
C PRO A 285 -19.57 -13.64 -14.18
N PRO A 286 -20.21 -12.90 -13.26
CA PRO A 286 -20.44 -13.43 -11.92
C PRO A 286 -21.15 -14.78 -12.09
N ALA A 287 -20.51 -15.86 -11.67
CA ALA A 287 -21.21 -17.11 -11.49
C ALA A 287 -22.23 -16.86 -10.37
N GLU A 288 -23.45 -16.51 -10.76
CA GLU A 288 -24.62 -16.73 -9.94
C GLU A 288 -24.56 -18.19 -9.48
N HIS A 289 -24.52 -18.37 -8.16
CA HIS A 289 -24.73 -19.64 -7.48
C HIS A 289 -23.69 -20.75 -7.76
N THR A 290 -22.52 -20.64 -7.14
CA THR A 290 -21.89 -21.87 -6.61
C THR A 290 -22.36 -22.00 -5.16
N PRO A 291 -23.34 -22.87 -4.83
CA PRO A 291 -23.68 -23.13 -3.45
C PRO A 291 -22.44 -23.66 -2.74
N LEU A 292 -22.15 -23.09 -1.57
CA LEU A 292 -21.23 -23.66 -0.59
C LEU A 292 -21.63 -25.13 -0.41
N VAL A 293 -20.83 -26.06 -0.95
CA VAL A 293 -20.94 -27.46 -0.53
C VAL A 293 -20.59 -27.45 0.95
N PRO A 294 -21.53 -27.79 1.85
CA PRO A 294 -21.21 -27.84 3.26
C PRO A 294 -20.14 -28.92 3.45
N ILE A 295 -19.02 -28.53 4.05
CA ILE A 295 -18.02 -29.47 4.54
C ILE A 295 -18.73 -30.31 5.60
N ASP A 296 -19.12 -31.53 5.23
CA ASP A 296 -19.78 -32.47 6.11
C ASP A 296 -18.75 -33.02 7.12
N HIS A 297 -18.69 -32.39 8.28
CA HIS A 297 -17.86 -32.84 9.41
C HIS A 297 -18.31 -34.20 9.99
N ARG A 298 -19.37 -34.85 9.49
CA ARG A 298 -19.81 -36.16 10.00
C ARG A 298 -18.96 -37.36 9.55
N ARG A 299 -18.14 -37.26 8.51
CA ARG A 299 -17.39 -38.43 8.01
C ARG A 299 -16.08 -38.76 8.74
N GLN A 300 -15.67 -37.99 9.76
CA GLN A 300 -14.47 -38.30 10.54
C GLN A 300 -14.72 -39.16 11.79
N HIS A 301 -15.98 -39.48 12.13
CA HIS A 301 -16.29 -40.30 13.30
C HIS A 301 -16.63 -41.77 13.04
N ASP A 302 -16.67 -42.23 11.77
CA ASP A 302 -17.15 -43.58 11.43
C ASP A 302 -16.05 -44.62 11.13
N VAL A 303 -14.78 -44.34 11.44
CA VAL A 303 -13.66 -45.30 11.22
C VAL A 303 -13.12 -45.89 12.53
N SER A 304 -13.90 -45.89 13.61
CA SER A 304 -13.45 -46.45 14.90
C SER A 304 -14.42 -47.41 15.59
N GLY A 305 -15.23 -48.15 14.83
CA GLY A 305 -16.09 -49.15 15.42
C GLY A 305 -16.59 -50.23 14.47
N MET A 306 -15.74 -51.21 14.13
CA MET A 306 -16.18 -52.61 14.14
C MET A 306 -15.00 -53.58 14.06
N ARG A 307 -14.70 -54.17 15.21
CA ARG A 307 -13.85 -55.35 15.40
C ARG A 307 -14.77 -56.50 15.80
N MET A 308 -14.51 -57.67 15.22
CA MET A 308 -14.94 -59.03 15.62
C MET A 308 -16.40 -59.46 15.39
N THR A 309 -16.55 -60.52 14.59
CA THR A 309 -17.18 -61.82 14.94
C THR A 309 -17.03 -62.76 13.71
N THR A 310 -16.09 -63.70 13.75
CA THR A 310 -16.27 -65.15 13.95
C THR A 310 -16.91 -65.90 12.76
N ASP A 311 -16.10 -66.78 12.17
CA ASP A 311 -16.53 -68.00 11.46
C ASP A 311 -17.62 -68.76 12.22
N PRO A 312 -18.50 -69.44 11.47
CA PRO A 312 -18.44 -70.90 11.52
C PRO A 312 -18.56 -71.53 10.13
N GLY A 313 -17.81 -72.62 9.93
CA GLY A 313 -17.76 -73.35 8.67
C GLY A 313 -19.01 -74.15 8.32
N VAL A 314 -19.07 -74.51 7.02
CA VAL A 314 -19.50 -75.79 6.44
C VAL A 314 -18.62 -76.03 5.21
#